data_AF-A0A7R9WAZ0-F1
#
_entry.id   AF-A0A7R9WAZ0-F1
#
_cell.length_a   1.000
_cell.length_b   1.000
_cell.length_c   1.000
_cell.angle_alpha   90.00
_cell.angle_beta   90.00
_cell.angle_gamma   90.00
#
_symmetry.space_group_name_H-M   'P 1'
#
loop_
_entity.id
_entity.type
_entity.pdbx_description
1 polymer ?
#
loop_
_entity_poly.entity_id
_entity_poly.type
_entity_poly.pdbx_seq_one_letter_code
_entity_poly.pdbx_strand_id
1 'polypeptide(L)'
;GFRLGKVALATVERFEAKEYVPRVYLTIYAFINYFYQPVQSNMTCLKEAAEVGLSLGDPENTMSIAQTYIGLALQSGQPLVPLVEEMRSYSQQMMQRNPMSDMWIHACRQFTANLLGRSSCPHRLVGEEMNEHTLLLIVERSALMAEIIYFFSTWLAYLFGEYELASETAEKSRNVGKKDQIFICKFFTLYNHVFYSGLTALVLARRQHHGQRRKVWLSTIDSSIRQMEELAELCAWNFAHKLELLQAEYAYLTGDCAMAASKYDRAAELAASHRFVHEEALALERAGLFYSETGDRVAASRYFARACACYAKWGASSKVAHIQEHYL
;
A
#
# COMPACT_ATOMS: atom_id res chain seq x y z
N GLY A 1 10.94 -17.61 13.08
CA GLY A 1 10.23 -17.61 11.79
C GLY A 1 11.15 -17.91 10.63
N PHE A 2 11.97 -16.94 10.20
CA PHE A 2 12.70 -17.00 8.92
C PHE A 2 13.54 -18.25 8.66
N ARG A 3 14.37 -18.70 9.61
CA ARG A 3 15.20 -19.92 9.46
C ARG A 3 14.34 -21.17 9.27
N LEU A 4 13.24 -21.30 10.00
CA LEU A 4 12.30 -22.42 9.86
C LEU A 4 11.56 -22.35 8.52
N GLY A 5 11.23 -21.16 8.03
CA GLY A 5 10.69 -20.96 6.68
C GLY A 5 11.63 -21.51 5.61
N LYS A 6 12.92 -21.22 5.69
CA LYS A 6 13.92 -21.77 4.74
C LYS A 6 13.99 -23.31 4.80
N VAL A 7 13.91 -23.89 5.99
CA VAL A 7 13.87 -25.35 6.16
C VAL A 7 12.59 -25.93 5.52
N ALA A 8 11.44 -25.28 5.70
CA ALA A 8 10.19 -25.71 5.10
C ALA A 8 10.24 -25.67 3.55
N LEU A 9 10.77 -24.59 2.96
CA LEU A 9 10.97 -24.52 1.49
C LEU A 9 11.89 -25.64 1.00
N ALA A 10 13.05 -25.81 1.63
CA ALA A 10 14.02 -26.84 1.26
C ALA A 10 13.45 -28.26 1.42
N THR A 11 12.52 -28.47 2.37
CA THR A 11 11.86 -29.76 2.58
C THR A 11 10.87 -30.04 1.45
N VAL A 12 10.03 -29.08 1.09
CA VAL A 12 9.08 -29.22 -0.03
C VAL A 12 9.83 -29.50 -1.34
N GLU A 13 10.92 -28.77 -1.59
CA GLU A 13 11.75 -28.95 -2.78
C GLU A 13 12.43 -30.32 -2.79
N ARG A 14 13.10 -30.71 -1.69
CA ARG A 14 13.83 -31.98 -1.58
C ARG A 14 12.95 -33.22 -1.79
N PHE A 15 11.71 -33.18 -1.30
CA PHE A 15 10.78 -34.31 -1.41
C PHE A 15 9.82 -34.18 -2.59
N GLU A 16 9.97 -33.15 -3.43
CA GLU A 16 9.07 -32.86 -4.56
C GLU A 16 7.57 -32.84 -4.18
N ALA A 17 7.28 -32.41 -2.94
CA ALA A 17 5.97 -32.55 -2.32
C ALA A 17 5.02 -31.41 -2.75
N LYS A 18 4.66 -31.41 -4.04
CA LYS A 18 3.91 -30.33 -4.72
C LYS A 18 2.58 -29.99 -4.03
N GLU A 19 1.95 -30.96 -3.38
CA GLU A 19 0.71 -30.78 -2.63
C GLU A 19 0.83 -29.80 -1.45
N TYR A 20 2.05 -29.59 -0.93
CA TYR A 20 2.30 -28.65 0.16
C TYR A 20 2.75 -27.26 -0.32
N VAL A 21 3.10 -27.10 -1.61
CA VAL A 21 3.60 -25.84 -2.17
C VAL A 21 2.65 -24.68 -1.88
N PRO A 22 1.33 -24.74 -2.19
CA PRO A 22 0.44 -23.60 -1.98
C PRO A 22 0.45 -23.09 -0.52
N ARG A 23 0.31 -24.02 0.43
CA ARG A 23 0.22 -23.69 1.86
C ARG A 23 1.55 -23.18 2.42
N VAL A 24 2.67 -23.82 2.07
CA VAL A 24 4.00 -23.43 2.54
C VAL A 24 4.40 -22.08 1.95
N TYR A 25 4.17 -21.88 0.66
CA TYR A 25 4.52 -20.63 -0.02
C TYR A 25 3.66 -19.47 0.48
N LEU A 26 2.34 -19.66 0.64
CA LEU A 26 1.49 -18.65 1.25
C LEU A 26 2.02 -18.24 2.63
N THR A 27 2.33 -19.22 3.49
CA THR A 27 2.82 -18.95 4.84
C THR A 27 4.13 -18.15 4.82
N ILE A 28 5.06 -18.52 3.95
CA ILE A 28 6.39 -17.92 3.94
C ILE A 28 6.38 -16.57 3.24
N TYR A 29 5.85 -16.49 2.03
CA TYR A 29 5.92 -15.29 1.21
C TYR A 29 4.91 -14.22 1.62
N ALA A 30 3.79 -14.58 2.26
CA ALA A 30 2.85 -13.59 2.80
C ALA A 30 3.27 -13.06 4.19
N PHE A 31 3.79 -13.92 5.08
CA PHE A 31 3.93 -13.57 6.51
C PHE A 31 5.36 -13.51 7.02
N ILE A 32 6.35 -14.03 6.29
CA ILE A 32 7.73 -14.12 6.78
C ILE A 32 8.67 -13.33 5.87
N ASN A 33 8.72 -13.66 4.59
CA ASN A 33 9.75 -13.17 3.68
C ASN A 33 9.72 -11.64 3.52
N TYR A 34 8.54 -11.03 3.62
CA TYR A 34 8.34 -9.58 3.56
C TYR A 34 9.16 -8.79 4.61
N PHE A 35 9.50 -9.40 5.75
CA PHE A 35 10.30 -8.73 6.80
C PHE A 35 11.79 -8.97 6.67
N TYR A 36 12.24 -9.78 5.72
CA TYR A 36 13.65 -10.18 5.63
C TYR A 36 14.22 -10.10 4.22
N GLN A 37 13.38 -9.92 3.20
CA GLN A 37 13.77 -9.88 1.79
C GLN A 37 12.98 -8.80 1.04
N PRO A 38 13.49 -8.32 -0.11
CA PRO A 38 12.75 -7.44 -1.01
C PRO A 38 11.38 -8.01 -1.37
N VAL A 39 10.30 -7.24 -1.19
CA VAL A 39 8.94 -7.68 -1.53
C VAL A 39 8.83 -8.16 -2.98
N GLN A 40 9.54 -7.52 -3.90
CA GLN A 40 9.55 -7.87 -5.32
C GLN A 40 10.08 -9.30 -5.55
N SER A 41 10.90 -9.84 -4.64
CA SER A 41 11.42 -11.22 -4.75
C SER A 41 10.35 -12.29 -4.53
N ASN A 42 9.21 -11.93 -3.92
CA ASN A 42 8.10 -12.86 -3.66
C ASN A 42 7.27 -13.15 -4.92
N MET A 43 7.33 -12.29 -5.94
CA MET A 43 6.38 -12.28 -7.06
C MET A 43 6.38 -13.60 -7.83
N THR A 44 7.55 -14.09 -8.23
CA THR A 44 7.69 -15.33 -9.01
C THR A 44 7.19 -16.53 -8.22
N CYS A 45 7.58 -16.65 -6.96
CA CYS A 45 7.19 -17.78 -6.11
C CYS A 45 5.68 -17.80 -5.86
N LEU A 46 5.06 -16.64 -5.64
CA LEU A 46 3.62 -16.56 -5.45
C LEU A 46 2.83 -16.91 -6.72
N LYS A 47 3.31 -16.52 -7.91
CA LYS A 47 2.70 -16.94 -9.18
C LYS A 47 2.78 -18.46 -9.36
N GLU A 48 3.96 -19.03 -9.16
CA GLU A 48 4.17 -20.49 -9.23
C GLU A 48 3.25 -21.24 -8.26
N ALA A 49 3.13 -20.77 -7.01
CA ALA A 49 2.25 -21.40 -6.03
C ALA A 49 0.77 -21.32 -6.40
N ALA A 50 0.33 -20.24 -7.06
CA ALA A 50 -1.03 -20.13 -7.58
C ALA A 50 -1.27 -21.14 -8.72
N GLU A 51 -0.33 -21.28 -9.65
CA GLU A 51 -0.40 -22.26 -10.75
C GLU A 51 -0.43 -23.71 -10.23
N VAL A 52 0.42 -24.03 -9.24
CA VAL A 52 0.41 -25.35 -8.60
C VAL A 52 -0.93 -25.58 -7.89
N GLY A 53 -1.43 -24.61 -7.13
CA GLY A 53 -2.73 -24.71 -6.46
C GLY A 53 -3.89 -24.96 -7.44
N LEU A 54 -3.90 -24.28 -8.59
CA LEU A 54 -4.87 -24.51 -9.67
C LEU A 54 -4.80 -25.94 -10.20
N SER A 55 -3.58 -26.44 -10.46
CA SER A 55 -3.36 -27.78 -11.01
C SER A 55 -3.82 -28.90 -10.06
N LEU A 56 -3.74 -28.65 -8.74
CA LEU A 56 -4.16 -29.57 -7.69
C LEU A 56 -5.66 -29.49 -7.40
N GLY A 57 -6.37 -28.50 -7.96
CA GLY A 57 -7.77 -28.28 -7.68
C GLY A 57 -8.04 -27.80 -6.25
N ASP A 58 -7.11 -27.04 -5.64
CA ASP A 58 -7.22 -26.45 -4.30
C ASP A 58 -7.64 -24.97 -4.38
N PRO A 59 -8.96 -24.66 -4.44
CA PRO A 59 -9.42 -23.30 -4.66
C PRO A 59 -9.11 -22.36 -3.51
N GLU A 60 -9.13 -22.84 -2.26
CA GLU A 60 -8.98 -21.99 -1.07
C GLU A 60 -7.55 -21.43 -0.97
N ASN A 61 -6.54 -22.29 -1.10
CA ASN A 61 -5.15 -21.83 -1.07
C ASN A 61 -4.79 -21.06 -2.33
N THR A 62 -5.24 -21.50 -3.51
CA THR A 62 -5.01 -20.78 -4.77
C THR A 62 -5.50 -19.34 -4.68
N MET A 63 -6.73 -19.16 -4.20
CA MET A 63 -7.30 -17.83 -4.02
C MET A 63 -6.49 -17.01 -3.02
N SER A 64 -6.18 -17.55 -1.85
CA SER A 64 -5.40 -16.84 -0.83
C SER A 64 -4.03 -16.39 -1.35
N ILE A 65 -3.38 -17.22 -2.19
CA ILE A 65 -2.12 -16.89 -2.86
C ILE A 65 -2.32 -15.79 -3.89
N ALA A 66 -3.33 -15.89 -4.75
CA ALA A 66 -3.65 -14.86 -5.74
C ALA A 66 -3.93 -13.50 -5.07
N GLN A 67 -4.72 -13.48 -4.00
CA GLN A 67 -5.02 -12.30 -3.21
C GLN A 67 -3.75 -11.69 -2.59
N THR A 68 -2.84 -12.54 -2.08
CA THR A 68 -1.53 -12.12 -1.56
C THR A 68 -0.64 -11.56 -2.66
N TYR A 69 -0.54 -12.25 -3.80
CA TYR A 69 0.23 -11.82 -4.96
C TYR A 69 -0.22 -10.43 -5.42
N ILE A 70 -1.53 -10.25 -5.66
CA ILE A 70 -2.11 -8.99 -6.11
C ILE A 70 -1.83 -7.86 -5.11
N GLY A 71 -2.05 -8.12 -3.82
CA GLY A 71 -1.83 -7.13 -2.77
C GLY A 71 -0.36 -6.68 -2.67
N LEU A 72 0.58 -7.62 -2.70
CA LEU A 72 2.01 -7.33 -2.72
C LEU A 72 2.48 -6.70 -4.04
N ALA A 73 1.88 -7.05 -5.18
CA ALA A 73 2.19 -6.45 -6.47
C ALA A 73 1.84 -4.96 -6.48
N LEU A 74 0.66 -4.59 -5.99
CA LEU A 74 0.26 -3.19 -5.83
C LEU A 74 1.23 -2.44 -4.90
N GLN A 75 1.53 -3.01 -3.73
CA GLN A 75 2.38 -2.39 -2.70
C GLN A 75 3.88 -2.40 -3.04
N SER A 76 4.30 -3.17 -4.04
CA SER A 76 5.68 -3.17 -4.54
C SER A 76 5.88 -2.28 -5.76
N GLY A 77 4.82 -1.62 -6.24
CA GLY A 77 4.89 -0.73 -7.39
C GLY A 77 4.97 -1.44 -8.73
N GLN A 78 4.41 -2.64 -8.85
CA GLN A 78 4.29 -3.27 -10.16
C GLN A 78 3.46 -2.39 -11.10
N PRO A 79 3.78 -2.34 -12.41
CA PRO A 79 3.01 -1.56 -13.37
C PRO A 79 1.52 -1.94 -13.34
N LEU A 80 0.65 -0.95 -13.23
CA LEU A 80 -0.78 -1.17 -12.99
C LEU A 80 -1.49 -1.81 -14.18
N VAL A 81 -1.13 -1.43 -15.41
CA VAL A 81 -1.79 -1.91 -16.64
C VAL A 81 -1.70 -3.45 -16.79
N PRO A 82 -0.51 -4.09 -16.79
CA PRO A 82 -0.44 -5.54 -16.87
C PRO A 82 -1.08 -6.22 -15.66
N LEU A 83 -0.99 -5.61 -14.48
CA LEU A 83 -1.56 -6.18 -13.27
C LEU A 83 -3.10 -6.28 -13.32
N VAL A 84 -3.79 -5.34 -13.99
CA VAL A 84 -5.25 -5.44 -14.20
C VAL A 84 -5.63 -6.71 -14.97
N GLU A 85 -4.86 -7.07 -15.99
CA GLU A 85 -5.13 -8.29 -16.77
C GLU A 85 -4.89 -9.55 -15.93
N GLU A 86 -3.86 -9.56 -15.08
CA GLU A 86 -3.63 -10.64 -14.13
C GLU A 86 -4.78 -10.77 -13.11
N MET A 87 -5.24 -9.66 -12.54
CA MET A 87 -6.40 -9.65 -11.62
C MET A 87 -7.65 -10.21 -12.31
N ARG A 88 -7.88 -9.84 -13.58
CA ARG A 88 -9.04 -10.31 -14.36
C ARG A 88 -8.95 -11.82 -14.64
N SER A 89 -7.76 -12.32 -14.95
CA SER A 89 -7.51 -13.76 -15.13
C SER A 89 -7.80 -14.55 -13.86
N TYR A 90 -7.30 -14.10 -12.70
CA TYR A 90 -7.59 -14.75 -11.42
C TYR A 90 -9.07 -14.72 -11.07
N SER A 91 -9.75 -13.58 -11.23
CA SER A 91 -11.19 -13.45 -10.97
C SER A 91 -12.01 -14.41 -11.85
N GLN A 92 -11.73 -14.49 -13.16
CA GLN A 92 -12.43 -15.41 -14.08
C GLN A 92 -12.29 -16.89 -13.67
N GLN A 93 -11.11 -17.30 -13.22
CA GLN A 93 -10.85 -18.67 -12.76
C GLN A 93 -11.56 -18.99 -11.43
N MET A 94 -11.85 -17.98 -10.60
CA MET A 94 -12.43 -18.13 -9.27
C MET A 94 -13.95 -17.88 -9.21
N MET A 95 -14.51 -17.09 -10.13
CA MET A 95 -15.92 -16.69 -10.19
C MET A 95 -16.89 -17.88 -10.20
N GLN A 96 -16.45 -19.03 -10.70
CA GLN A 96 -17.25 -20.25 -10.76
C GLN A 96 -17.49 -20.93 -9.40
N ARG A 97 -16.85 -20.46 -8.31
CA ARG A 97 -16.82 -21.19 -7.02
C ARG A 97 -17.33 -20.41 -5.81
N ASN A 98 -16.99 -19.11 -5.62
CA ASN A 98 -17.47 -18.32 -4.47
C ASN A 98 -17.47 -16.79 -4.70
N PRO A 99 -18.64 -16.16 -4.95
CA PRO A 99 -18.75 -14.72 -5.26
C PRO A 99 -18.25 -13.76 -4.17
N MET A 100 -18.37 -14.11 -2.89
CA MET A 100 -17.93 -13.23 -1.79
C MET A 100 -16.41 -13.15 -1.68
N SER A 101 -15.73 -14.16 -2.18
CA SER A 101 -14.27 -14.31 -2.05
C SER A 101 -13.49 -13.56 -3.14
N ASP A 102 -14.15 -13.25 -4.27
CA ASP A 102 -13.61 -12.41 -5.35
C ASP A 102 -13.64 -10.91 -5.00
N MET A 103 -14.35 -10.55 -3.94
CA MET A 103 -14.58 -9.15 -3.56
C MET A 103 -13.29 -8.40 -3.22
N TRP A 104 -12.25 -9.10 -2.75
CA TRP A 104 -10.92 -8.50 -2.56
C TRP A 104 -10.28 -8.08 -3.87
N ILE A 105 -10.42 -8.92 -4.90
CA ILE A 105 -9.89 -8.64 -6.23
C ILE A 105 -10.68 -7.49 -6.85
N HIS A 106 -12.00 -7.44 -6.66
CA HIS A 106 -12.81 -6.27 -7.07
C HIS A 106 -12.34 -4.96 -6.41
N ALA A 107 -12.05 -4.95 -5.11
CA ALA A 107 -11.50 -3.79 -4.43
C ALA A 107 -10.14 -3.35 -5.03
N CYS A 108 -9.24 -4.31 -5.30
CA CYS A 108 -7.95 -4.04 -5.95
C CYS A 108 -8.12 -3.51 -7.38
N ARG A 109 -9.09 -4.05 -8.14
CA ARG A 109 -9.41 -3.61 -9.50
C ARG A 109 -10.01 -2.21 -9.50
N GLN A 110 -10.92 -1.90 -8.57
CA GLN A 110 -11.45 -0.55 -8.42
C GLN A 110 -10.33 0.44 -8.06
N PHE A 111 -9.49 0.11 -7.06
CA PHE A 111 -8.33 0.93 -6.70
C PHE A 111 -7.44 1.23 -7.92
N THR A 112 -7.20 0.21 -8.75
CA THR A 112 -6.39 0.35 -9.95
C THR A 112 -7.10 1.18 -11.03
N ALA A 113 -8.41 1.00 -11.21
CA ALA A 113 -9.24 1.79 -12.13
C ALA A 113 -9.23 3.29 -11.76
N ASN A 114 -9.29 3.61 -10.46
CA ASN A 114 -9.17 4.97 -9.95
C ASN A 114 -7.86 5.63 -10.36
N LEU A 115 -6.74 4.92 -10.27
CA LEU A 115 -5.42 5.43 -10.65
C LEU A 115 -5.25 5.53 -12.17
N LEU A 116 -5.86 4.62 -12.94
CA LEU A 116 -5.77 4.56 -14.40
C LEU A 116 -6.67 5.58 -15.15
N GLY A 117 -7.38 6.47 -14.46
CA GLY A 117 -8.30 7.42 -15.11
C GLY A 117 -9.65 6.83 -15.49
N ARG A 118 -10.05 5.72 -14.88
CA ARG A 118 -11.30 4.99 -15.19
C ARG A 118 -12.36 5.15 -14.09
N SER A 119 -12.20 6.09 -13.17
CA SER A 119 -13.22 6.48 -12.19
C SER A 119 -13.46 7.98 -12.27
N SER A 120 -14.73 8.39 -12.12
CA SER A 120 -15.13 9.80 -12.02
C SER A 120 -14.73 10.43 -10.68
N CYS A 121 -14.47 9.61 -9.65
CA CYS A 121 -14.09 10.07 -8.32
C CYS A 121 -12.79 9.37 -7.89
N PRO A 122 -11.62 9.87 -8.33
CA PRO A 122 -10.36 9.15 -8.19
C PRO A 122 -9.93 8.95 -6.72
N HIS A 123 -10.39 9.80 -5.80
CA HIS A 123 -10.08 9.75 -4.37
C HIS A 123 -10.98 8.83 -3.53
N ARG A 124 -12.04 8.24 -4.10
CA ARG A 124 -12.93 7.28 -3.40
C ARG A 124 -12.92 5.93 -4.08
N LEU A 125 -12.96 4.84 -3.31
CA LEU A 125 -13.00 3.47 -3.85
C LEU A 125 -14.37 3.11 -4.44
N VAL A 126 -14.88 3.94 -5.35
CA VAL A 126 -16.19 3.82 -5.98
C VAL A 126 -16.03 3.91 -7.50
N GLY A 127 -16.77 3.05 -8.21
CA GLY A 127 -16.84 2.97 -9.66
C GLY A 127 -17.60 1.73 -10.11
N GLU A 128 -17.33 1.26 -11.33
CA GLU A 128 -18.02 0.11 -11.92
C GLU A 128 -17.83 -1.19 -11.13
N GLU A 129 -16.66 -1.39 -10.52
CA GLU A 129 -16.32 -2.61 -9.79
C GLU A 129 -16.85 -2.59 -8.35
N MET A 130 -16.94 -1.41 -7.74
CA MET A 130 -17.37 -1.23 -6.35
C MET A 130 -18.25 0.01 -6.21
N ASN A 131 -19.48 -0.14 -5.70
CA ASN A 131 -20.35 1.00 -5.38
C ASN A 131 -20.53 1.15 -3.86
N GLU A 132 -21.08 2.29 -3.43
CA GLU A 132 -21.28 2.60 -2.00
C GLU A 132 -22.11 1.53 -1.27
N HIS A 133 -23.17 1.02 -1.90
CA HIS A 133 -24.00 -0.03 -1.33
C HIS A 133 -23.21 -1.34 -1.12
N THR A 134 -22.43 -1.75 -2.12
CA THR A 134 -21.55 -2.92 -2.03
C THR A 134 -20.51 -2.76 -0.93
N LEU A 135 -19.87 -1.58 -0.82
CA LEU A 135 -18.90 -1.27 0.24
C LEU A 135 -19.52 -1.42 1.64
N LEU A 136 -20.70 -0.84 1.86
CA LEU A 136 -21.40 -0.92 3.15
C LEU A 136 -21.74 -2.36 3.53
N LEU A 137 -22.30 -3.12 2.59
CA LEU A 137 -22.62 -4.55 2.78
C LEU A 137 -21.40 -5.38 3.19
N ILE A 138 -20.25 -5.13 2.56
CA ILE A 138 -19.02 -5.87 2.85
C ILE A 138 -18.49 -5.51 4.23
N VAL A 139 -18.44 -4.22 4.54
CA VAL A 139 -17.94 -3.70 5.83
C VAL A 139 -18.75 -4.27 7.00
N GLU A 140 -20.07 -4.43 6.82
CA GLU A 140 -20.95 -5.01 7.83
C GLU A 140 -20.78 -6.52 8.00
N ARG A 141 -20.40 -7.24 6.95
CA ARG A 141 -20.34 -8.71 6.93
C ARG A 141 -18.97 -9.29 7.26
N SER A 142 -17.90 -8.54 7.06
CA SER A 142 -16.54 -9.04 7.27
C SER A 142 -15.59 -7.92 7.69
N ALA A 143 -15.11 -8.00 8.93
CA ALA A 143 -14.09 -7.07 9.43
C ALA A 143 -12.77 -7.14 8.67
N LEU A 144 -12.34 -8.34 8.26
CA LEU A 144 -11.18 -8.52 7.39
C LEU A 144 -11.34 -7.69 6.10
N MET A 145 -12.48 -7.82 5.43
CA MET A 145 -12.77 -7.08 4.21
C MET A 145 -13.01 -5.58 4.47
N ALA A 146 -13.51 -5.21 5.64
CA ALA A 146 -13.66 -3.81 6.01
C ALA A 146 -12.30 -3.11 6.13
N GLU A 147 -11.34 -3.74 6.83
CA GLU A 147 -9.97 -3.21 6.99
C GLU A 147 -9.30 -2.99 5.62
N ILE A 148 -9.43 -3.98 4.76
CA ILE A 148 -9.04 -3.98 3.35
C ILE A 148 -9.58 -2.78 2.57
N ILE A 149 -10.89 -2.54 2.64
CA ILE A 149 -11.57 -1.44 1.94
C ILE A 149 -11.08 -0.11 2.48
N TYR A 150 -10.98 0.01 3.81
CA TYR A 150 -10.55 1.24 4.44
C TYR A 150 -9.08 1.54 4.18
N PHE A 151 -8.22 0.54 4.05
CA PHE A 151 -6.84 0.70 3.63
C PHE A 151 -6.76 1.32 2.22
N PHE A 152 -7.41 0.72 1.21
CA PHE A 152 -7.39 1.28 -0.15
C PHE A 152 -8.06 2.65 -0.23
N SER A 153 -9.12 2.88 0.54
CA SER A 153 -9.77 4.19 0.62
C SER A 153 -8.85 5.24 1.22
N THR A 154 -8.11 4.90 2.28
CA THR A 154 -7.10 5.79 2.90
C THR A 154 -5.99 6.10 1.90
N TRP A 155 -5.53 5.09 1.18
CA TRP A 155 -4.45 5.24 0.20
C TRP A 155 -4.88 6.17 -0.95
N LEU A 156 -6.06 5.95 -1.55
CA LEU A 156 -6.57 6.85 -2.60
C LEU A 156 -6.78 8.28 -2.06
N ALA A 157 -7.47 8.42 -0.94
CA ALA A 157 -7.74 9.73 -0.35
C ALA A 157 -6.44 10.51 -0.09
N TYR A 158 -5.42 9.84 0.46
CA TYR A 158 -4.13 10.46 0.69
C TYR A 158 -3.42 10.86 -0.61
N LEU A 159 -3.37 9.96 -1.61
CA LEU A 159 -2.74 10.25 -2.90
C LEU A 159 -3.38 11.45 -3.60
N PHE A 160 -4.68 11.66 -3.45
CA PHE A 160 -5.39 12.78 -4.08
C PHE A 160 -5.58 14.00 -3.16
N GLY A 161 -4.83 14.08 -2.06
CA GLY A 161 -4.82 15.26 -1.19
C GLY A 161 -6.04 15.43 -0.28
N GLU A 162 -6.93 14.45 -0.22
CA GLU A 162 -8.12 14.40 0.62
C GLU A 162 -7.76 13.88 2.02
N TYR A 163 -6.92 14.62 2.74
CA TYR A 163 -6.32 14.17 4.01
C TYR A 163 -7.34 13.96 5.13
N GLU A 164 -8.40 14.77 5.17
CA GLU A 164 -9.49 14.62 6.13
C GLU A 164 -10.23 13.30 5.91
N LEU A 165 -10.51 12.94 4.65
CA LEU A 165 -11.10 11.65 4.28
C LEU A 165 -10.14 10.50 4.61
N ALA A 166 -8.85 10.65 4.29
CA ALA A 166 -7.83 9.66 4.61
C ALA A 166 -7.75 9.39 6.12
N SER A 167 -7.88 10.42 6.96
CA SER A 167 -7.90 10.29 8.42
C SER A 167 -9.15 9.57 8.90
N GLU A 168 -10.32 9.87 8.32
CA GLU A 168 -11.58 9.20 8.66
C GLU A 168 -11.54 7.71 8.33
N THR A 169 -11.09 7.35 7.12
CA THR A 169 -10.99 5.95 6.69
C THR A 169 -9.94 5.19 7.49
N ALA A 170 -8.81 5.81 7.81
CA ALA A 170 -7.78 5.20 8.66
C ALA A 170 -8.29 4.94 10.09
N GLU A 171 -9.14 5.83 10.62
CA GLU A 171 -9.78 5.62 11.92
C GLU A 171 -10.79 4.47 11.88
N LYS A 172 -11.62 4.40 10.83
CA LYS A 172 -12.53 3.26 10.61
C LYS A 172 -11.76 1.94 10.55
N SER A 173 -10.66 1.89 9.79
CA SER A 173 -9.78 0.71 9.72
C SER A 173 -9.27 0.28 11.10
N ARG A 174 -8.77 1.21 11.92
CA ARG A 174 -8.31 0.92 13.28
C ARG A 174 -9.42 0.41 14.20
N ASN A 175 -10.63 0.93 14.06
CA ASN A 175 -11.75 0.56 14.93
C ASN A 175 -12.31 -0.82 14.60
N VAL A 176 -12.27 -1.23 13.34
CA VAL A 176 -12.59 -2.60 12.92
C VAL A 176 -11.66 -3.60 13.63
N GLY A 177 -10.34 -3.39 13.57
CA GLY A 177 -9.37 -4.29 14.19
C GLY A 177 -9.51 -4.44 15.72
N LYS A 178 -10.04 -3.42 16.41
CA LYS A 178 -10.29 -3.47 17.86
C LYS A 178 -11.50 -4.30 18.25
N LYS A 179 -12.58 -4.25 17.45
CA LYS A 179 -13.86 -4.90 17.79
C LYS A 179 -13.75 -6.43 17.80
N ASP A 180 -13.06 -6.98 16.82
CA ASP A 180 -13.09 -8.43 16.60
C ASP A 180 -11.83 -9.15 17.13
N GLN A 181 -10.93 -8.43 17.83
CA GLN A 181 -9.63 -8.95 18.28
C GLN A 181 -8.88 -9.73 17.19
N ILE A 182 -9.09 -9.36 15.92
CA ILE A 182 -8.49 -10.04 14.77
C ILE A 182 -7.02 -9.64 14.72
N PHE A 183 -6.21 -10.34 15.50
CA PHE A 183 -4.74 -10.30 15.44
C PHE A 183 -4.22 -10.88 14.11
N ILE A 184 -5.10 -11.51 13.33
CA ILE A 184 -4.78 -12.33 12.14
C ILE A 184 -4.60 -11.47 10.88
N CYS A 185 -4.98 -10.18 10.90
CA CYS A 185 -4.81 -9.29 9.75
C CYS A 185 -3.59 -8.38 9.85
N LYS A 186 -2.52 -8.83 10.51
CA LYS A 186 -1.16 -8.33 10.25
C LYS A 186 -0.67 -8.78 8.86
N PHE A 187 -1.50 -8.58 7.84
CA PHE A 187 -1.16 -8.75 6.44
C PHE A 187 -0.15 -7.67 6.03
N PHE A 188 0.41 -7.82 4.85
CA PHE A 188 1.24 -6.81 4.19
C PHE A 188 0.59 -5.40 4.13
N THR A 189 -0.74 -5.32 4.15
CA THR A 189 -1.51 -4.05 4.23
C THR A 189 -1.27 -3.25 5.52
N LEU A 190 -0.99 -3.90 6.66
CA LEU A 190 -0.87 -3.24 7.96
C LEU A 190 0.22 -2.16 7.96
N TYR A 191 1.38 -2.46 7.38
CA TYR A 191 2.53 -1.57 7.42
C TYR A 191 2.33 -0.36 6.51
N ASN A 192 1.69 -0.56 5.37
CA ASN A 192 1.28 0.53 4.50
C ASN A 192 0.18 1.37 5.16
N HIS A 193 -0.74 0.75 5.92
CA HIS A 193 -1.73 1.49 6.70
C HIS A 193 -1.08 2.38 7.77
N VAL A 194 -0.06 1.89 8.48
CA VAL A 194 0.74 2.69 9.43
C VAL A 194 1.42 3.86 8.72
N PHE A 195 2.05 3.61 7.58
CA PHE A 195 2.72 4.64 6.79
C PHE A 195 1.77 5.77 6.34
N TYR A 196 0.65 5.43 5.66
CA TYR A 196 -0.32 6.42 5.21
C TYR A 196 -1.04 7.11 6.37
N SER A 197 -1.30 6.42 7.48
CA SER A 197 -1.84 7.05 8.70
C SER A 197 -0.88 8.08 9.28
N GLY A 198 0.41 7.77 9.34
CA GLY A 198 1.46 8.67 9.83
C GLY A 198 1.58 9.92 8.95
N LEU A 199 1.67 9.72 7.64
CA LEU A 199 1.72 10.83 6.68
C LEU A 199 0.47 11.72 6.74
N THR A 200 -0.72 11.12 6.82
CA THR A 200 -1.97 11.87 6.96
C THR A 200 -1.98 12.69 8.26
N ALA A 201 -1.56 12.09 9.37
CA ALA A 201 -1.47 12.77 10.66
C ALA A 201 -0.46 13.93 10.63
N LEU A 202 0.68 13.80 9.94
CA LEU A 202 1.67 14.87 9.76
C LEU A 202 1.06 16.09 9.07
N VAL A 203 0.34 15.87 7.96
CA VAL A 203 -0.32 16.97 7.23
C VAL A 203 -1.38 17.65 8.07
N LEU A 204 -2.27 16.88 8.71
CA LEU A 204 -3.36 17.43 9.52
C LEU A 204 -2.85 18.15 10.78
N ALA A 205 -1.81 17.63 11.43
CA ALA A 205 -1.18 18.27 12.58
C ALA A 205 -0.47 19.59 12.22
N ARG A 206 -0.05 19.76 10.96
CA ARG A 206 0.47 21.03 10.43
C ARG A 206 -0.65 22.06 10.21
N ARG A 207 -1.78 21.62 9.66
CA ARG A 207 -2.97 22.47 9.41
C ARG A 207 -3.69 22.94 10.68
N GLN A 208 -3.60 22.17 11.77
CA GLN A 208 -4.26 22.50 13.03
C GLN A 208 -3.27 22.62 14.18
N HIS A 209 -3.13 23.81 14.77
CA HIS A 209 -2.15 24.07 15.83
C HIS A 209 -2.62 23.69 17.25
N HIS A 210 -3.92 23.51 17.49
CA HIS A 210 -4.45 23.21 18.83
C HIS A 210 -5.66 22.25 18.78
N GLY A 211 -6.03 21.69 19.95
CA GLY A 211 -7.23 20.88 20.12
C GLY A 211 -6.97 19.37 20.31
N GLN A 212 -8.02 18.64 20.68
CA GLN A 212 -7.92 17.22 21.02
C GLN A 212 -7.53 16.36 19.80
N ARG A 213 -8.02 16.71 18.61
CA ARG A 213 -7.66 16.02 17.35
C ARG A 213 -6.16 16.09 17.06
N ARG A 214 -5.54 17.26 17.24
CA ARG A 214 -4.09 17.41 17.08
C ARG A 214 -3.30 16.48 18.00
N LYS A 215 -3.71 16.33 19.26
CA LYS A 215 -3.05 15.39 20.19
C LYS A 215 -3.11 13.94 19.68
N VAL A 216 -4.24 13.53 19.12
CA VAL A 216 -4.40 12.19 18.50
C VAL A 216 -3.48 12.04 17.30
N TRP A 217 -3.37 13.07 16.44
CA TRP A 217 -2.43 13.04 15.31
C TRP A 217 -0.97 12.97 15.76
N LEU A 218 -0.55 13.77 16.74
CA LEU A 218 0.81 13.70 17.31
C LEU A 218 1.12 12.30 17.85
N SER A 219 0.19 11.68 18.59
CA SER A 219 0.35 10.30 19.05
C SER A 219 0.44 9.28 17.90
N THR A 220 -0.32 9.51 16.82
CA THR A 220 -0.28 8.67 15.61
C THR A 220 1.07 8.81 14.90
N ILE A 221 1.62 10.02 14.83
CA ILE A 221 2.93 10.32 14.23
C ILE A 221 4.03 9.55 14.97
N ASP A 222 4.11 9.71 16.30
CA ASP A 222 5.12 9.04 17.12
C ASP A 222 5.04 7.51 16.99
N SER A 223 3.82 6.97 16.99
CA SER A 223 3.60 5.54 16.81
C SER A 223 4.00 5.04 15.42
N SER A 224 3.75 5.82 14.37
CA SER A 224 4.04 5.44 12.99
C SER A 224 5.53 5.48 12.69
N ILE A 225 6.25 6.50 13.20
CA ILE A 225 7.71 6.59 13.07
C ILE A 225 8.37 5.42 13.79
N ARG A 226 8.03 5.17 15.07
CA ARG A 226 8.61 4.04 15.84
C ARG A 226 8.40 2.69 15.16
N GLN A 227 7.18 2.41 14.69
CA GLN A 227 6.91 1.17 13.97
C GLN A 227 7.70 1.07 12.65
N MET A 228 7.87 2.17 11.92
CA MET A 228 8.69 2.18 10.71
C MET A 228 10.18 2.03 10.99
N GLU A 229 10.69 2.53 12.11
CA GLU A 229 12.06 2.29 12.58
C GLU A 229 12.28 0.79 12.82
N GLU A 230 11.43 0.15 13.62
CA GLU A 230 11.48 -1.30 13.88
C GLU A 230 11.42 -2.13 12.59
N LEU A 231 10.59 -1.71 11.63
CA LEU A 231 10.47 -2.41 10.34
C LEU A 231 11.68 -2.18 9.43
N ALA A 232 12.25 -0.98 9.42
CA ALA A 232 13.46 -0.67 8.66
C ALA A 232 14.67 -1.45 9.18
N GLU A 233 14.76 -1.73 10.47
CA GLU A 233 15.76 -2.63 11.04
C GLU A 233 15.62 -4.07 10.54
N LEU A 234 14.38 -4.54 10.35
CA LEU A 234 14.11 -5.88 9.82
C LEU A 234 14.42 -5.98 8.31
N CYS A 235 13.94 -5.03 7.52
CA CYS A 235 14.16 -4.99 6.08
C CYS A 235 14.25 -3.56 5.54
N ALA A 236 15.46 -3.00 5.53
CA ALA A 236 15.71 -1.68 4.98
C ALA A 236 15.21 -1.51 3.54
N TRP A 237 15.27 -2.57 2.72
CA TRP A 237 14.76 -2.54 1.34
C TRP A 237 13.28 -2.12 1.29
N ASN A 238 12.43 -2.70 2.13
CA ASN A 238 10.99 -2.50 2.08
C ASN A 238 10.53 -1.26 2.85
N PHE A 239 11.31 -0.76 3.82
CA PHE A 239 10.80 0.24 4.77
C PHE A 239 11.66 1.50 4.95
N ALA A 240 12.94 1.49 4.55
CA ALA A 240 13.81 2.65 4.80
C ALA A 240 13.31 3.93 4.09
N HIS A 241 12.86 3.83 2.83
CA HIS A 241 12.32 4.98 2.10
C HIS A 241 11.05 5.57 2.76
N LYS A 242 10.20 4.72 3.35
CA LYS A 242 9.01 5.14 4.10
C LYS A 242 9.37 5.89 5.37
N LEU A 243 10.35 5.37 6.12
CA LEU A 243 10.86 6.00 7.32
C LEU A 243 11.45 7.38 7.01
N GLU A 244 12.29 7.48 5.98
CA GLU A 244 12.88 8.75 5.54
C GLU A 244 11.79 9.76 5.15
N LEU A 245 10.71 9.33 4.47
CA LEU A 245 9.62 10.24 4.12
C LEU A 245 8.82 10.72 5.36
N LEU A 246 8.54 9.83 6.31
CA LEU A 246 7.90 10.21 7.58
C LEU A 246 8.77 11.20 8.36
N GLN A 247 10.09 10.96 8.40
CA GLN A 247 11.04 11.86 9.06
C GLN A 247 11.17 13.21 8.33
N ALA A 248 11.07 13.25 7.00
CA ALA A 248 11.04 14.49 6.22
C ALA A 248 9.83 15.36 6.59
N GLU A 249 8.65 14.76 6.59
CA GLU A 249 7.39 15.43 6.94
C GLU A 249 7.36 15.85 8.41
N TYR A 250 7.97 15.06 9.31
CA TYR A 250 8.14 15.40 10.71
C TYR A 250 9.09 16.58 10.91
N ALA A 251 10.26 16.57 10.26
CA ALA A 251 11.21 17.69 10.26
C ALA A 251 10.53 18.97 9.77
N TYR A 252 9.69 18.86 8.73
CA TYR A 252 8.93 20.01 8.26
C TYR A 252 7.88 20.48 9.27
N LEU A 253 7.15 19.56 9.91
CA LEU A 253 6.20 19.89 10.98
C LEU A 253 6.86 20.63 12.17
N THR A 254 8.12 20.29 12.50
CA THR A 254 8.87 20.91 13.60
C THR A 254 9.68 22.14 13.20
N GLY A 255 9.72 22.49 11.90
CA GLY A 255 10.36 23.69 11.38
C GLY A 255 11.82 23.54 10.95
N ASP A 256 12.36 22.31 10.93
CA ASP A 256 13.71 22.04 10.41
C ASP A 256 13.67 21.79 8.89
N CYS A 257 13.60 22.88 8.12
CA CYS A 257 13.50 22.84 6.66
C CYS A 257 14.74 22.21 5.99
N ALA A 258 15.93 22.36 6.58
CA ALA A 258 17.16 21.81 6.01
C ALA A 258 17.17 20.28 6.13
N MET A 259 16.82 19.75 7.30
CA MET A 259 16.65 18.32 7.49
C MET A 259 15.50 17.77 6.63
N ALA A 260 14.37 18.48 6.55
CA ALA A 260 13.23 18.07 5.71
C ALA A 260 13.65 17.90 4.24
N ALA A 261 14.33 18.89 3.66
CA ALA A 261 14.82 18.84 2.28
C ALA A 261 15.73 17.62 2.04
N SER A 262 16.73 17.42 2.89
CA SER A 262 17.65 16.28 2.77
C SER A 262 16.94 14.93 2.89
N LYS A 263 15.94 14.83 3.77
CA LYS A 263 15.18 13.60 4.00
C LYS A 263 14.22 13.28 2.84
N TYR A 264 13.62 14.29 2.20
CA TYR A 264 12.82 14.07 0.99
C TYR A 264 13.64 13.49 -0.16
N ASP A 265 14.83 14.05 -0.42
CA ASP A 265 15.73 13.52 -1.44
C ASP A 265 16.15 12.09 -1.12
N ARG A 266 16.49 11.82 0.15
CA ARG A 266 16.87 10.48 0.58
C ARG A 266 15.74 9.46 0.43
N ALA A 267 14.50 9.85 0.76
CA ALA A 267 13.34 9.01 0.58
C ALA A 267 13.12 8.64 -0.89
N ALA A 268 13.22 9.63 -1.80
CA ALA A 268 13.09 9.40 -3.24
C ALA A 268 14.21 8.51 -3.80
N GLU A 269 15.46 8.75 -3.42
CA GLU A 269 16.62 7.94 -3.82
C GLU A 269 16.50 6.47 -3.38
N LEU A 270 16.11 6.25 -2.11
CA LEU A 270 15.91 4.91 -1.58
C LEU A 270 14.74 4.21 -2.27
N ALA A 271 13.61 4.89 -2.47
CA ALA A 271 12.47 4.30 -3.17
C ALA A 271 12.84 3.91 -4.61
N ALA A 272 13.59 4.76 -5.32
CA ALA A 272 14.08 4.49 -6.67
C ALA A 272 15.01 3.27 -6.71
N SER A 273 16.05 3.26 -5.87
CA SER A 273 17.02 2.16 -5.80
C SER A 273 16.40 0.84 -5.31
N HIS A 274 15.39 0.91 -4.46
CA HIS A 274 14.64 -0.25 -3.98
C HIS A 274 13.46 -0.66 -4.90
N ARG A 275 13.27 0.06 -6.02
CA ARG A 275 12.29 -0.22 -7.08
C ARG A 275 10.82 -0.05 -6.66
N PHE A 276 10.53 0.92 -5.79
CA PHE A 276 9.18 1.34 -5.42
C PHE A 276 8.78 2.61 -6.19
N VAL A 277 8.49 2.47 -7.48
CA VAL A 277 8.25 3.61 -8.39
C VAL A 277 7.14 4.56 -7.91
N HIS A 278 6.09 4.02 -7.30
CA HIS A 278 4.97 4.80 -6.79
C HIS A 278 5.31 5.56 -5.50
N GLU A 279 6.25 5.06 -4.71
CA GLU A 279 6.71 5.72 -3.49
C GLU A 279 7.83 6.71 -3.76
N GLU A 280 8.64 6.47 -4.80
CA GLU A 280 9.50 7.50 -5.39
C GLU A 280 8.64 8.69 -5.85
N ALA A 281 7.56 8.40 -6.61
CA ALA A 281 6.61 9.43 -7.05
C ALA A 281 6.01 10.20 -5.87
N LEU A 282 5.59 9.49 -4.82
CA LEU A 282 5.03 10.10 -3.62
C LEU A 282 6.07 10.97 -2.90
N ALA A 283 7.28 10.48 -2.64
CA ALA A 283 8.33 11.25 -1.98
C ALA A 283 8.67 12.54 -2.75
N LEU A 284 8.75 12.45 -4.08
CA LEU A 284 8.96 13.61 -4.96
C LEU A 284 7.78 14.59 -4.91
N GLU A 285 6.55 14.10 -4.91
CA GLU A 285 5.36 14.95 -4.79
C GLU A 285 5.34 15.69 -3.45
N ARG A 286 5.66 15.00 -2.35
CA ARG A 286 5.75 15.61 -1.01
C ARG A 286 6.86 16.65 -0.94
N ALA A 287 8.01 16.40 -1.57
CA ALA A 287 9.08 17.38 -1.72
C ALA A 287 8.61 18.61 -2.52
N GLY A 288 7.87 18.41 -3.60
CA GLY A 288 7.30 19.49 -4.41
C GLY A 288 6.35 20.38 -3.61
N LEU A 289 5.47 19.76 -2.81
CA LEU A 289 4.58 20.48 -1.89
C LEU A 289 5.37 21.27 -0.84
N PHE A 290 6.37 20.67 -0.23
CA PHE A 290 7.26 21.34 0.72
C PHE A 290 7.91 22.59 0.11
N TYR A 291 8.56 22.46 -1.05
CA TYR A 291 9.21 23.60 -1.71
C TYR A 291 8.21 24.68 -2.15
N SER A 292 7.02 24.28 -2.57
CA SER A 292 5.93 25.23 -2.89
C SER A 292 5.50 26.02 -1.66
N GLU A 293 5.29 25.34 -0.53
CA GLU A 293 4.90 25.95 0.75
C GLU A 293 6.01 26.81 1.36
N THR A 294 7.29 26.49 1.12
CA THR A 294 8.44 27.30 1.57
C THR A 294 8.85 28.40 0.58
N GLY A 295 8.20 28.49 -0.59
CA GLY A 295 8.37 29.58 -1.55
C GLY A 295 9.38 29.36 -2.69
N ASP A 296 10.03 28.19 -2.78
CA ASP A 296 10.92 27.85 -3.90
C ASP A 296 10.14 27.15 -5.03
N ARG A 297 9.49 27.96 -5.87
CA ARG A 297 8.65 27.48 -6.97
C ARG A 297 9.44 26.73 -8.04
N VAL A 298 10.72 27.07 -8.23
CA VAL A 298 11.57 26.42 -9.25
C VAL A 298 11.90 25.00 -8.82
N ALA A 299 12.30 24.82 -7.55
CA ALA A 299 12.48 23.49 -6.98
C ALA A 299 11.17 22.71 -7.01
N ALA A 300 10.05 23.31 -6.57
CA ALA A 300 8.74 22.67 -6.54
C ALA A 300 8.34 22.08 -7.91
N SER A 301 8.39 22.89 -8.97
CA SER A 301 8.05 22.45 -10.34
C SER A 301 8.93 21.29 -10.82
N ARG A 302 10.23 21.32 -10.50
CA ARG A 302 11.15 20.22 -10.84
C ARG A 302 10.77 18.92 -10.13
N TYR A 303 10.39 18.97 -8.85
CA TYR A 303 9.95 17.79 -8.11
C TYR A 303 8.62 17.24 -8.63
N PHE A 304 7.63 18.12 -8.90
CA PHE A 304 6.35 17.70 -9.48
C PHE A 304 6.52 17.05 -10.86
N ALA A 305 7.37 17.59 -11.73
CA ALA A 305 7.65 16.98 -13.04
C ALA A 305 8.24 15.56 -12.90
N ARG A 306 9.18 15.35 -11.96
CA ARG A 306 9.73 14.03 -11.67
C ARG A 306 8.70 13.07 -11.05
N ALA A 307 7.84 13.57 -10.17
CA ALA A 307 6.73 12.80 -9.60
C ALA A 307 5.77 12.32 -10.70
N CYS A 308 5.38 13.21 -11.62
CA CYS A 308 4.56 12.86 -12.79
C CYS A 308 5.19 11.77 -13.65
N ALA A 309 6.50 11.84 -13.91
CA ALA A 309 7.20 10.80 -14.66
C ALA A 309 7.13 9.42 -13.97
N CYS A 310 7.27 9.39 -12.65
CA CYS A 310 7.18 8.17 -11.86
C CYS A 310 5.75 7.62 -11.80
N TYR A 311 4.74 8.47 -11.56
CA TYR A 311 3.33 8.07 -11.61
C TYR A 311 2.92 7.58 -13.00
N ALA A 312 3.40 8.21 -14.08
CA ALA A 312 3.17 7.76 -15.44
C ALA A 312 3.78 6.36 -15.68
N LYS A 313 5.01 6.12 -15.21
CA LYS A 313 5.68 4.81 -15.28
C LYS A 313 4.94 3.73 -14.49
N TRP A 314 4.37 4.09 -13.33
CA TRP A 314 3.52 3.17 -12.57
C TRP A 314 2.19 2.87 -13.27
N GLY A 315 1.68 3.84 -14.04
CA GLY A 315 0.38 3.78 -14.73
C GLY A 315 -0.72 4.61 -14.07
N ALA A 316 -0.39 5.45 -13.08
CA ALA A 316 -1.35 6.28 -12.35
C ALA A 316 -1.67 7.58 -13.10
N SER A 317 -2.28 7.49 -14.29
CA SER A 317 -2.63 8.63 -15.15
C SER A 317 -3.54 9.67 -14.47
N SER A 318 -4.51 9.24 -13.66
CA SER A 318 -5.33 10.17 -12.85
C SER A 318 -4.47 11.03 -11.94
N LYS A 319 -3.41 10.45 -11.37
CA LYS A 319 -2.55 11.16 -10.44
C LYS A 319 -1.62 12.14 -11.15
N VAL A 320 -1.16 11.80 -12.35
CA VAL A 320 -0.45 12.73 -13.23
C VAL A 320 -1.33 13.94 -13.56
N ALA A 321 -2.57 13.70 -14.02
CA ALA A 321 -3.52 14.76 -14.35
C ALA A 321 -3.81 15.65 -13.12
N HIS A 322 -4.01 15.06 -11.95
CA HIS A 322 -4.22 15.80 -10.71
C HIS A 322 -3.05 16.75 -10.39
N ILE A 323 -1.80 16.29 -10.50
CA ILE A 323 -0.63 17.14 -10.24
C ILE A 323 -0.54 18.26 -11.28
N GLN A 324 -0.79 17.94 -12.56
CA GLN A 324 -0.78 18.93 -13.64
C GLN A 324 -1.85 20.01 -13.48
N GLU A 325 -3.02 19.68 -12.94
CA GLU A 325 -4.10 20.65 -12.74
C GLU A 325 -3.87 21.54 -11.50
N HIS A 326 -3.28 20.99 -10.44
CA HIS A 326 -3.22 21.67 -9.14
C HIS A 326 -1.87 22.33 -8.85
N TYR A 327 -0.78 21.89 -9.49
CA TYR A 327 0.58 22.25 -9.08
C TYR A 327 1.53 22.66 -10.21
N LEU A 328 1.19 22.46 -11.48
CA LEU A 328 2.00 22.83 -12.66
C LEU A 328 1.24 23.78 -13.59
#